data_AF-A0A510JF74-F1
#
_entry.id   AF-A0A510JF74-F1
#
_cell.length_a   1.000
_cell.length_b   1.000
_cell.length_c   1.000
_cell.angle_alpha   90.00
_cell.angle_beta   90.00
_cell.angle_gamma   90.00
#
_symmetry.space_group_name_H-M   'P 1'
#
loop_
_entity.id
_entity.type
_entity.pdbx_description
1 polymer ?
#
loop_
_entity_poly.entity_id
_entity_poly.type
_entity_poly.pdbx_seq_one_letter_code
_entity_poly.pdbx_strand_id
1 'polypeptide(L)' 'MIIFGMIVVSCSLFDADEWREAHRERVKNGEKCYEKSNGTFYCEDKYGNRTY' A
#
# COMPACT_ATOMS: atom_id res chain seq x y z
N MET A 1 -12.33 29.61 -2.84
CA MET A 1 -12.68 28.28 -2.31
C MET A 1 -11.43 27.42 -2.22
N ILE A 2 -10.53 27.72 -1.27
CA ILE A 2 -9.18 27.11 -1.16
C ILE A 2 -9.19 25.89 -0.21
N ILE A 3 -10.22 25.80 0.64
CA ILE A 3 -10.32 24.82 1.73
C ILE A 3 -10.43 23.39 1.21
N PHE A 4 -11.08 23.16 0.06
CA PHE A 4 -11.22 21.81 -0.50
C PHE A 4 -9.89 21.22 -0.98
N GLY A 5 -8.97 22.05 -1.48
CA GLY A 5 -7.67 21.57 -1.97
C GLY A 5 -6.79 21.02 -0.85
N MET A 6 -6.81 21.65 0.34
CA MET A 6 -6.04 21.17 1.48
C MET A 6 -6.53 19.81 1.98
N ILE A 7 -7.84 19.53 1.95
CA ILE A 7 -8.39 18.23 2.38
C ILE A 7 -7.91 17.10 1.46
N VAL A 8 -7.89 17.33 0.14
CA VAL A 8 -7.44 16.32 -0.83
C VAL A 8 -5.94 16.06 -0.72
N VAL A 9 -5.13 17.11 -0.55
CA VAL A 9 -3.68 16.99 -0.33
C VAL A 9 -3.40 16.27 0.98
N SER A 10 -4.14 16.57 2.05
CA SER A 10 -3.99 15.87 3.33
C SER A 10 -4.31 14.38 3.22
N CYS A 11 -5.42 14.00 2.58
CA CYS A 11 -5.79 12.58 2.44
C CYS A 11 -4.74 11.84 1.61
N SER A 12 -4.34 12.39 0.45
CA SER A 12 -3.38 11.74 -0.43
C SER A 12 -1.94 11.71 0.10
N LEU A 13 -1.53 12.70 0.91
CA LEU A 13 -0.21 12.70 1.57
C LEU A 13 -0.17 11.69 2.72
N PHE A 14 -1.23 11.62 3.55
CA PHE A 14 -1.35 10.61 4.60
C PHE A 14 -1.44 9.20 4.01
N ASP A 15 -2.27 8.99 2.98
CA ASP A 15 -2.38 7.71 2.29
C ASP A 15 -1.02 7.28 1.70
N ALA A 16 -0.25 8.20 1.12
CA ALA A 16 1.05 7.89 0.53
C ALA A 16 2.12 7.54 1.58
N ASP A 17 2.21 8.29 2.68
CA ASP A 17 3.18 8.00 3.75
C ASP A 17 2.82 6.73 4.52
N GLU A 18 1.54 6.53 4.83
CA GLU A 18 1.05 5.32 5.49
C GLU A 18 1.26 4.08 4.60
N TRP A 19 1.01 4.18 3.28
CA TRP A 19 1.35 3.11 2.34
C TRP A 19 2.84 2.83 2.27
N ARG A 20 3.68 3.87 2.31
CA ARG A 20 5.14 3.72 2.28
C ARG A 20 5.65 3.04 3.54
N GLU A 21 5.09 3.36 4.69
CA GLU A 21 5.43 2.73 5.98
C GLU A 21 4.93 1.30 6.07
N ALA A 22 3.66 1.05 5.71
CA ALA A 22 3.09 -0.29 5.63
C ALA A 22 3.85 -1.16 4.62
N HIS A 23 4.22 -0.61 3.46
CA HIS A 23 5.05 -1.32 2.48
C HIS A 23 6.44 -1.64 3.05
N ARG A 24 7.08 -0.68 3.72
CA ARG A 24 8.39 -0.89 4.34
C ARG A 24 8.34 -1.94 5.46
N GLU A 25 7.26 -1.97 6.23
CA GLU A 25 7.02 -2.97 7.27
C GLU A 25 6.75 -4.35 6.69
N ARG A 26 5.91 -4.45 5.66
CA ARG A 26 5.67 -5.71 4.92
C ARG A 26 6.96 -6.25 4.31
N VAL A 27 7.77 -5.42 3.67
CA VAL A 27 9.08 -5.83 3.12
C VAL A 27 10.03 -6.30 4.23
N LYS A 28 10.06 -5.63 5.40
CA LYS A 28 10.84 -6.08 6.56
C LYS A 28 10.36 -7.44 7.10
N ASN A 29 9.06 -7.67 7.10
CA ASN A 29 8.45 -8.94 7.51
C ASN A 29 8.56 -10.05 6.46
N GLY A 30 9.14 -9.74 5.29
CA GLY A 30 9.31 -10.67 4.17
C GLY A 30 8.05 -10.86 3.32
N GLU A 31 7.03 -10.03 3.52
CA GLU A 31 5.84 -10.00 2.67
C GLU A 31 6.12 -9.25 1.36
N LYS A 32 5.78 -9.88 0.23
CA LYS A 32 5.85 -9.30 -1.11
C LYS A 32 4.49 -9.31 -1.75
N CYS A 33 4.00 -8.14 -2.14
CA CYS A 33 2.75 -8.02 -2.88
C CYS A 33 3.02 -7.86 -4.37
N TYR A 34 2.27 -8.59 -5.19
CA TYR A 34 2.37 -8.63 -6.63
C TYR A 34 1.02 -8.29 -7.25
N GLU A 35 1.06 -7.60 -8.38
CA GLU A 35 -0.11 -7.35 -9.21
C GLU A 35 -0.17 -8.37 -10.34
N LYS A 36 -1.33 -8.99 -10.52
CA LYS A 36 -1.60 -9.84 -11.68
C LYS A 36 -2.02 -8.99 -12.88
N SER A 37 -1.82 -9.52 -14.08
CA SER A 37 -2.24 -8.90 -15.34
C SER A 37 -3.75 -8.68 -15.47
N ASN A 38 -4.56 -9.25 -14.59
CA ASN A 38 -6.01 -9.02 -14.49
C ASN A 38 -6.40 -7.93 -13.46
N GLY A 39 -5.44 -7.22 -12.87
CA GLY A 39 -5.66 -6.19 -11.86
C GLY A 39 -5.92 -6.72 -10.44
N THR A 40 -5.80 -8.03 -10.21
CA THR A 40 -5.89 -8.60 -8.86
C THR A 40 -4.54 -8.50 -8.16
N PHE A 41 -4.53 -8.02 -6.92
CA PHE A 41 -3.35 -8.02 -6.07
C PHE A 41 -3.31 -9.28 -5.21
N TYR A 42 -2.11 -9.76 -4.90
CA TYR A 42 -1.91 -10.78 -3.88
C TYR A 42 -0.61 -10.53 -3.16
N CYS A 43 -0.57 -10.84 -1.87
CA CYS A 43 0.62 -10.75 -1.04
C CYS A 43 1.10 -12.14 -0.67
N GLU A 44 2.40 -12.37 -0.74
CA GLU A 44 3.07 -13.60 -0.37
C GLU A 44 3.89 -13.34 0.89
N ASP A 45 3.65 -14.12 1.95
CA ASP A 45 4.43 -14.03 3.19
C ASP A 45 5.82 -14.66 3.05
N LYS A 46 6.65 -14.53 4.09
CA LYS A 46 8.00 -15.14 4.12
C LYS A 46 8.02 -16.67 4.05
N TYR A 47 6.88 -17.33 4.21
CA TYR A 47 6.70 -18.78 4.13
C TYR A 47 6.12 -19.22 2.78
N GLY A 48 5.73 -18.28 1.91
CA GLY A 48 5.10 -18.57 0.62
C GLY A 48 3.58 -18.66 0.66
N ASN A 49 2.91 -18.32 1.78
CA ASN A 49 1.45 -18.29 1.82
C ASN A 49 0.93 -17.04 1.11
N ARG A 50 -0.12 -17.21 0.30
CA ARG A 50 -0.71 -16.13 -0.50
C ARG A 50 -2.03 -15.64 0.10
N THR A 51 -2.12 -14.34 0.27
CA THR A 51 -3.34 -13.60 0.65
C THR A 51 -3.79 -12.77 -0.55
N TYR A 52 -5.10 -12.76 -0.82
CA TYR A 52 -5.73 -12.05 -1.94
C TYR A 52 -6.46 -10.80 -1.46
#